data_AF-A0A1F3K1N8-F1
#
_entry.id   AF-A0A1F3K1N8-F1
#
_cell.length_a   1.000
_cell.length_b   1.000
_cell.length_c   1.000
_cell.angle_alpha   90.00
_cell.angle_beta   90.00
_cell.angle_gamma   90.00
#
_symmetry.space_group_name_H-M   'P 1'
#
loop_
_entity.id
_entity.type
_entity.pdbx_description
1 polymer ?
#
loop_
_entity_poly.entity_id
_entity_poly.type
_entity_poly.pdbx_seq_one_letter_code
_entity_poly.pdbx_strand_id
1 'polypeptide(L)'
;MRKIIYLTFLFLIVLSFTSYAQRWKRTRYEFIYGIGYTNVFGDIGGGAGNAGNILTSVKDFDIQTVRPSLNVGARFKLSEYISFKLNLVYGYISSNDKFSKDPERSLRNLSFSSPIFEQSFQTEFSVVKERYGRRYTLANIRGLKNLHINTYLLAGIGGVYFNPKTKYDGIEIPQSSNNGQSELSSGATYPKYVLAIPVGIGFKYGINRKLSLGIEYGNRFVMSDYLDNHKQVYSKHNDSYMLMTFIVSYKLRTTRSGLPKF
;
A
#
# COMPACT_ATOMS: atom_id res chain seq x y z
N MET A 1 -3.69 51.61 29.31
CA MET A 1 -2.70 51.43 28.22
C MET A 1 -1.94 50.10 28.28
N ARG A 2 -1.37 49.68 29.43
CA ARG A 2 -0.60 48.41 29.52
C ARG A 2 -1.37 47.14 29.10
N LYS A 3 -2.66 46.99 29.47
CA LYS A 3 -3.49 45.83 29.07
C LYS A 3 -3.71 45.71 27.56
N ILE A 4 -3.81 46.83 26.85
CA ILE A 4 -4.01 46.87 25.39
C ILE A 4 -2.75 46.38 24.67
N ILE A 5 -1.56 46.70 25.22
CA ILE A 5 -0.26 46.26 24.67
C ILE A 5 -0.10 44.74 24.80
N TYR A 6 -0.51 44.14 25.92
CA TYR A 6 -0.46 42.67 26.07
C TYR A 6 -1.45 41.97 25.13
N LEU A 7 -2.63 42.53 24.91
CA LEU A 7 -3.63 42.00 23.97
C LEU A 7 -3.16 42.08 22.52
N THR A 8 -2.55 43.19 22.09
CA THR A 8 -1.96 43.30 20.74
C THR A 8 -0.76 42.39 20.56
N PHE A 9 0.09 42.22 21.58
CA PHE A 9 1.21 41.29 21.51
C PHE A 9 0.75 39.83 21.40
N LEU A 10 -0.25 39.43 22.19
CA LEU A 10 -0.87 38.11 22.09
C LEU A 10 -1.50 37.89 20.70
N PHE A 11 -2.20 38.89 20.16
CA PHE A 11 -2.80 38.83 18.82
C PHE A 11 -1.76 38.65 17.71
N LEU A 12 -0.62 39.34 17.77
CA LEU A 12 0.49 39.19 16.82
C LEU A 12 1.15 37.80 16.89
N ILE A 13 1.24 37.23 18.09
CA ILE A 13 1.72 35.85 18.29
C ILE A 13 0.75 34.87 17.62
N VAL A 14 -0.56 35.01 17.84
CA VAL A 14 -1.57 34.13 17.21
C VAL A 14 -1.52 34.25 15.69
N LEU A 15 -1.42 35.46 15.14
CA LEU A 15 -1.28 35.70 13.69
C LEU A 15 -0.04 35.00 13.11
N SER A 16 1.08 35.03 13.83
CA SER A 16 2.32 34.37 13.42
C SER A 16 2.15 32.85 13.29
N PHE A 17 1.45 32.21 14.24
CA PHE A 17 1.14 30.78 14.16
C PHE A 17 0.26 30.42 12.95
N THR A 18 -0.70 31.28 12.59
CA THR A 18 -1.57 31.03 11.42
C THR A 18 -0.83 31.14 10.08
N SER A 19 0.22 31.94 9.99
CA SER A 19 1.01 32.12 8.77
C SER A 19 1.88 30.90 8.45
N TYR A 20 2.56 30.34 9.46
CA TYR A 20 3.33 29.09 9.28
C TYR A 20 2.43 27.91 8.92
N ALA A 21 1.20 27.87 9.44
CA ALA A 21 0.19 26.85 9.15
C ALA A 21 -0.37 26.89 7.72
N GLN A 22 0.11 27.77 6.83
CA GLN A 22 -0.39 27.86 5.44
C GLN A 22 0.61 27.40 4.37
N ARG A 23 1.87 27.11 4.73
CA ARG A 23 2.91 26.79 3.73
C ARG A 23 2.63 25.50 2.95
N TRP A 24 2.06 24.50 3.59
CA TRP A 24 1.68 23.22 2.98
C TRP A 24 0.57 23.38 1.91
N LYS A 25 -0.27 24.42 2.01
CA LYS A 25 -1.34 24.71 1.05
C LYS A 25 -0.81 25.05 -0.35
N ARG A 26 0.50 25.31 -0.51
CA ARG A 26 1.15 25.57 -1.81
C ARG A 26 1.42 24.30 -2.63
N THR A 27 1.37 23.13 -2.03
CA THR A 27 1.62 21.84 -2.69
C THR A 27 0.66 20.79 -2.16
N ARG A 28 -0.64 20.99 -2.43
CA ARG A 28 -1.69 20.07 -1.95
C ARG A 28 -1.82 18.82 -2.80
N TYR A 29 -1.45 18.88 -4.07
CA TYR A 29 -1.62 17.79 -5.02
C TYR A 29 -0.27 17.18 -5.36
N GLU A 30 -0.20 15.85 -5.35
CA GLU A 30 0.98 15.09 -5.76
C GLU A 30 0.57 13.97 -6.71
N PHE A 31 1.29 13.81 -7.82
CA PHE A 31 1.23 12.59 -8.62
C PHE A 31 2.18 11.56 -8.04
N ILE A 32 1.77 10.30 -8.06
CA ILE A 32 2.49 9.17 -7.50
C ILE A 32 2.74 8.16 -8.62
N TYR A 33 3.98 7.75 -8.76
CA TYR A 33 4.39 6.62 -9.57
C TYR A 33 5.22 5.71 -8.69
N GLY A 34 5.03 4.41 -8.79
CA GLY A 34 5.80 3.47 -8.00
C GLY A 34 5.98 2.15 -8.70
N ILE A 35 7.05 1.47 -8.30
CA ILE A 35 7.32 0.08 -8.64
C ILE A 35 7.44 -0.68 -7.34
N GLY A 36 7.00 -1.92 -7.31
CA GLY A 36 6.96 -2.66 -6.07
C GLY A 36 6.93 -4.15 -6.28
N TYR A 37 6.69 -4.81 -5.16
CA TYR A 37 6.70 -6.23 -5.02
C TYR A 37 5.44 -6.66 -4.27
N THR A 38 4.84 -7.74 -4.73
CA THR A 38 3.67 -8.37 -4.14
C THR A 38 4.06 -9.74 -3.60
N ASN A 39 3.44 -10.12 -2.49
CA ASN A 39 3.57 -11.45 -1.91
C ASN A 39 2.21 -11.85 -1.34
N VAL A 40 1.76 -13.08 -1.55
CA VAL A 40 0.42 -13.53 -1.11
C VAL A 40 0.56 -14.44 0.11
N PHE A 41 -0.37 -14.25 1.03
CA PHE A 41 -0.62 -15.13 2.16
C PHE A 41 -2.02 -15.71 2.00
N GLY A 42 -2.08 -16.87 1.36
CA GLY A 42 -3.30 -17.65 1.17
C GLY A 42 -3.10 -19.09 1.63
N ASP A 43 -3.99 -19.98 1.20
CA ASP A 43 -3.97 -21.40 1.57
C ASP A 43 -2.90 -22.18 0.80
N ILE A 44 -2.46 -21.72 -0.39
CA ILE A 44 -1.34 -22.26 -1.16
C ILE A 44 -0.02 -21.56 -0.78
N GLY A 45 1.00 -22.36 -0.42
CA GLY A 45 2.33 -21.91 0.03
C GLY A 45 2.37 -21.46 1.50
N GLY A 46 3.34 -20.59 1.84
CA GLY A 46 3.50 -20.03 3.19
C GLY A 46 4.30 -20.90 4.15
N GLY A 47 4.59 -20.38 5.35
CA GLY A 47 5.39 -21.05 6.36
C GLY A 47 4.61 -22.01 7.25
N ALA A 48 5.32 -22.64 8.19
CA ALA A 48 4.78 -23.68 9.07
C ALA A 48 3.83 -23.06 10.11
N GLY A 49 2.53 -23.05 9.78
CA GLY A 49 1.43 -22.58 10.62
C GLY A 49 0.12 -22.44 9.84
N ASN A 50 -1.01 -22.33 10.53
CA ASN A 50 -2.30 -22.05 9.90
C ASN A 50 -2.21 -20.75 9.09
N ALA A 51 -2.48 -20.85 7.78
CA ALA A 51 -2.63 -19.70 6.90
C ALA A 51 -3.66 -18.70 7.47
N GLY A 52 -3.41 -17.40 7.29
CA GLY A 52 -4.40 -16.36 7.56
C GLY A 52 -4.29 -15.58 8.89
N ASN A 53 -3.24 -15.77 9.69
CA ASN A 53 -2.98 -14.93 10.87
C ASN A 53 -2.01 -13.78 10.56
N ILE A 54 -2.40 -12.55 10.91
CA ILE A 54 -1.60 -11.30 10.79
C ILE A 54 -0.18 -11.40 11.37
N LEU A 55 -0.02 -12.22 12.42
CA LEU A 55 1.24 -12.43 13.11
C LEU A 55 2.16 -13.47 12.42
N THR A 56 1.62 -14.34 11.56
CA THR A 56 2.39 -15.33 10.79
C THR A 56 2.82 -14.84 9.41
N SER A 57 2.18 -13.80 8.84
CA SER A 57 2.59 -13.20 7.54
C SER A 57 4.06 -12.80 7.46
N VAL A 58 4.71 -12.43 8.57
CA VAL A 58 6.15 -12.09 8.56
C VAL A 58 7.04 -13.36 8.56
N LYS A 59 6.55 -14.47 9.11
CA LYS A 59 7.24 -15.77 9.18
C LYS A 59 7.13 -16.58 7.88
N ASP A 60 6.11 -16.27 7.09
CA ASP A 60 5.69 -16.97 5.86
C ASP A 60 6.18 -16.27 4.59
N PHE A 61 7.09 -15.29 4.72
CA PHE A 61 7.63 -14.56 3.59
C PHE A 61 8.62 -15.42 2.77
N ASP A 62 8.18 -15.82 1.58
CA ASP A 62 9.00 -16.51 0.60
C ASP A 62 9.45 -15.57 -0.52
N ILE A 63 10.77 -15.33 -0.59
CA ILE A 63 11.36 -14.46 -1.62
C ILE A 63 11.07 -14.98 -3.04
N GLN A 64 10.89 -16.29 -3.21
CA GLN A 64 10.71 -16.93 -4.52
C GLN A 64 9.30 -16.73 -5.11
N THR A 65 8.32 -16.42 -4.27
CA THR A 65 6.93 -16.16 -4.67
C THR A 65 6.65 -14.68 -4.92
N VAL A 66 7.64 -13.81 -4.65
CA VAL A 66 7.55 -12.37 -4.89
C VAL A 66 7.40 -12.08 -6.39
N ARG A 67 6.47 -11.18 -6.72
CA ARG A 67 6.24 -10.72 -8.11
C ARG A 67 6.27 -9.20 -8.19
N PRO A 68 6.65 -8.63 -9.35
CA PRO A 68 6.68 -7.19 -9.52
C PRO A 68 5.25 -6.62 -9.63
N SER A 69 5.12 -5.37 -9.22
CA SER A 69 3.90 -4.57 -9.37
C SER A 69 4.26 -3.14 -9.77
N LEU A 70 3.30 -2.50 -10.45
CA LEU A 70 3.33 -1.10 -10.83
C LEU A 70 2.23 -0.36 -10.09
N ASN A 71 2.54 0.86 -9.69
CA ASN A 71 1.65 1.71 -8.93
C ASN A 71 1.57 3.09 -9.56
N VAL A 72 0.35 3.59 -9.73
CA VAL A 72 0.09 4.97 -10.16
C VAL A 72 -1.01 5.53 -9.28
N GLY A 73 -0.89 6.80 -8.89
CA GLY A 73 -1.89 7.42 -8.05
C GLY A 73 -1.82 8.93 -8.01
N ALA A 74 -2.79 9.50 -7.29
CA ALA A 74 -2.84 10.91 -6.99
C ALA A 74 -3.09 11.08 -5.49
N ARG A 75 -2.35 11.99 -4.87
CA ARG A 75 -2.47 12.34 -3.45
C ARG A 75 -2.93 13.78 -3.30
N PHE A 76 -3.89 13.97 -2.43
CA PHE A 76 -4.43 15.26 -2.01
C PHE A 76 -4.22 15.47 -0.52
N LYS A 77 -3.52 16.52 -0.15
CA LYS A 77 -3.31 16.91 1.25
C LYS A 77 -4.51 17.69 1.76
N LEU A 78 -5.27 17.07 2.65
CA LEU A 78 -6.36 17.73 3.35
C LEU A 78 -5.80 18.66 4.45
N SER A 79 -4.79 18.20 5.19
CA SER A 79 -4.09 18.96 6.24
C SER A 79 -2.59 18.66 6.23
N GLU A 80 -1.82 19.19 7.19
CA GLU A 80 -0.41 18.83 7.37
C GLU A 80 -0.20 17.37 7.77
N TYR A 81 -1.23 16.75 8.35
CA TYR A 81 -1.17 15.40 8.90
C TYR A 81 -2.03 14.39 8.14
N ILE A 82 -3.06 14.84 7.43
CA ILE A 82 -4.02 13.96 6.75
C ILE A 82 -3.94 14.21 5.25
N SER A 83 -3.72 13.14 4.51
CA SER A 83 -3.78 13.12 3.05
C SER A 83 -4.72 12.04 2.57
N PHE A 84 -5.42 12.29 1.47
CA PHE A 84 -6.15 11.27 0.73
C PHE A 84 -5.33 10.85 -0.48
N LYS A 85 -5.35 9.56 -0.80
CA LYS A 85 -4.63 8.97 -1.92
C LYS A 85 -5.58 8.08 -2.71
N LEU A 86 -5.72 8.39 -3.99
CA LEU A 86 -6.29 7.48 -4.97
C LEU A 86 -5.16 6.68 -5.59
N ASN A 87 -5.31 5.36 -5.57
CA ASN A 87 -4.23 4.44 -5.89
C ASN A 87 -4.71 3.36 -6.86
N LEU A 88 -3.92 3.13 -7.91
CA LEU A 88 -4.10 2.06 -8.88
C LEU A 88 -2.86 1.18 -8.81
N VAL A 89 -3.05 -0.13 -8.63
CA VAL A 89 -1.98 -1.12 -8.64
C VAL A 89 -2.28 -2.13 -9.73
N TYR A 90 -1.30 -2.39 -10.58
CA TYR A 90 -1.32 -3.50 -11.51
C TYR A 90 -0.11 -4.38 -11.25
N GLY A 91 -0.31 -5.68 -11.13
CA GLY A 91 0.78 -6.59 -10.84
C GLY A 91 0.38 -8.03 -11.01
N TYR A 92 1.27 -8.89 -10.54
CA TYR A 92 1.03 -10.32 -10.50
C TYR A 92 1.17 -10.79 -9.07
N ILE A 93 0.49 -11.88 -8.76
CA ILE A 93 0.68 -12.63 -7.53
C ILE A 93 0.90 -14.09 -7.89
N SER A 94 1.69 -14.77 -7.08
CA SER A 94 1.93 -16.20 -7.26
C SER A 94 2.28 -16.84 -5.94
N SER A 95 2.00 -18.13 -5.81
CA SER A 95 2.51 -18.96 -4.73
C SER A 95 2.78 -20.38 -5.22
N ASN A 96 3.60 -21.11 -4.50
CA ASN A 96 3.94 -22.50 -4.80
C ASN A 96 4.16 -23.28 -3.51
N ASP A 97 3.43 -24.38 -3.36
CA ASP A 97 3.49 -25.29 -2.22
C ASP A 97 4.87 -25.94 -2.05
N LYS A 98 5.65 -26.10 -3.12
CA LYS A 98 7.03 -26.63 -3.05
C LYS A 98 7.94 -25.82 -2.13
N PHE A 99 7.66 -24.53 -1.97
CA PHE A 99 8.44 -23.63 -1.10
C PHE A 99 7.83 -23.50 0.29
N SER A 100 6.70 -24.18 0.56
CA SER A 100 6.07 -24.17 1.86
C SER A 100 6.93 -24.92 2.89
N LYS A 101 6.93 -24.42 4.13
CA LYS A 101 7.59 -25.08 5.26
C LYS A 101 6.70 -26.15 5.92
N ASP A 102 5.47 -26.30 5.45
CA ASP A 102 4.52 -27.33 5.90
C ASP A 102 4.67 -28.60 5.03
N PRO A 103 5.02 -29.76 5.63
CA PRO A 103 5.13 -31.02 4.90
C PRO A 103 3.86 -31.43 4.16
N GLU A 104 2.67 -31.19 4.72
CA GLU A 104 1.41 -31.56 4.07
C GLU A 104 1.16 -30.73 2.81
N ARG A 105 1.48 -29.44 2.85
CA ARG A 105 1.38 -28.54 1.69
C ARG A 105 2.42 -28.89 0.64
N SER A 106 3.67 -29.08 1.05
CA SER A 106 4.76 -29.44 0.12
C SER A 106 4.49 -30.74 -0.64
N LEU A 107 3.74 -31.69 -0.07
CA LEU A 107 3.35 -32.94 -0.75
C LEU A 107 2.28 -32.72 -1.83
N ARG A 108 1.46 -31.67 -1.75
CA ARG A 108 0.41 -31.35 -2.73
C ARG A 108 0.95 -30.75 -4.03
N ASN A 109 2.12 -30.09 -3.97
CA ASN A 109 2.82 -29.51 -5.12
C ASN A 109 1.91 -28.62 -6.02
N LEU A 110 1.01 -27.84 -5.42
CA LEU A 110 0.19 -26.87 -6.15
C LEU A 110 0.98 -25.58 -6.39
N SER A 111 0.73 -24.95 -7.53
CA SER A 111 1.20 -23.61 -7.82
C SER A 111 0.09 -22.76 -8.39
N PHE A 112 0.06 -21.48 -8.06
CA PHE A 112 -0.90 -20.55 -8.64
C PHE A 112 -0.22 -19.26 -9.12
N SER A 113 -0.82 -18.65 -10.13
CA SER A 113 -0.44 -17.33 -10.63
C SER A 113 -1.67 -16.55 -11.05
N SER A 114 -1.82 -15.32 -10.58
CA SER A 114 -2.91 -14.43 -10.97
C SER A 114 -2.39 -13.04 -11.31
N PRO A 115 -2.84 -12.41 -12.41
CA PRO A 115 -2.77 -10.96 -12.52
C PRO A 115 -3.71 -10.33 -11.48
N ILE A 116 -3.32 -9.17 -10.96
CA ILE A 116 -4.15 -8.37 -10.06
C ILE A 116 -4.25 -6.93 -10.57
N PHE A 117 -5.45 -6.37 -10.41
CA PHE A 117 -5.70 -4.94 -10.60
C PHE A 117 -6.45 -4.40 -9.39
N GLU A 118 -5.78 -3.60 -8.57
CA GLU A 118 -6.34 -2.98 -7.37
C GLU A 118 -6.66 -1.51 -7.63
N GLN A 119 -7.86 -1.09 -7.24
CA GLN A 119 -8.27 0.29 -7.16
C GLN A 119 -8.56 0.60 -5.70
N SER A 120 -7.83 1.53 -5.09
CA SER A 120 -8.02 1.86 -3.68
C SER A 120 -8.06 3.35 -3.39
N PHE A 121 -8.92 3.71 -2.44
CA PHE A 121 -8.96 5.01 -1.80
C PHE A 121 -8.38 4.87 -0.38
N GLN A 122 -7.31 5.59 -0.13
CA GLN A 122 -6.51 5.48 1.10
C GLN A 122 -6.44 6.82 1.81
N THR A 123 -6.51 6.78 3.13
CA THR A 123 -6.19 7.91 4.00
C THR A 123 -4.82 7.69 4.61
N GLU A 124 -3.98 8.71 4.54
CA GLU A 124 -2.62 8.72 5.08
C GLU A 124 -2.55 9.67 6.27
N PHE A 125 -2.15 9.14 7.42
CA PHE A 125 -1.92 9.87 8.65
C PHE A 125 -0.41 10.02 8.88
N SER A 126 0.13 11.22 8.63
CA SER A 126 1.53 11.54 8.87
C SER A 126 1.78 11.71 10.37
N VAL A 127 2.62 10.86 10.95
CA VAL A 127 3.06 10.94 12.35
C VAL A 127 4.08 12.07 12.51
N VAL A 128 4.96 12.23 11.52
CA VAL A 128 6.01 13.25 11.52
C VAL A 128 5.70 14.31 10.47
N LYS A 129 5.64 15.58 10.87
CA LYS A 129 5.37 16.68 9.92
C LYS A 129 6.40 16.73 8.80
N GLU A 130 5.90 16.87 7.58
CA GLU A 130 6.74 17.16 6.42
C GLU A 130 7.34 18.58 6.54
N ARG A 131 8.66 18.69 6.76
CA ARG A 131 9.33 20.00 6.78
C ARG A 131 9.55 20.51 5.35
N TYR A 132 8.79 21.52 4.96
CA TYR A 132 9.00 22.24 3.70
C TYR A 132 10.04 23.35 3.92
N GLY A 133 11.27 23.24 3.40
CA GLY A 133 12.13 24.43 3.43
C GLY A 133 13.61 24.35 3.09
N ARG A 134 14.28 23.20 3.17
CA ARG A 134 15.68 23.13 2.74
C ARG A 134 15.78 22.64 1.30
N ARG A 135 16.73 23.20 0.54
CA ARG A 135 17.25 22.59 -0.69
C ARG A 135 17.92 21.31 -0.20
N TYR A 136 17.24 20.16 -0.28
CA TYR A 136 17.80 18.88 0.15
C TYR A 136 18.76 18.41 -0.94
N THR A 137 19.87 19.15 -1.12
CA THR A 137 20.91 18.78 -2.07
C THR A 137 21.57 17.51 -1.56
N LEU A 138 21.57 16.45 -2.39
CA LEU A 138 22.27 15.18 -2.15
C LEU A 138 23.76 15.37 -1.76
N ALA A 139 24.34 16.53 -2.09
CA ALA A 139 25.74 16.88 -1.88
C ALA A 139 26.17 17.12 -0.41
N ASN A 140 25.27 17.12 0.57
CA ASN A 140 25.64 17.42 1.97
C ASN A 140 25.08 16.40 2.98
N ILE A 141 25.16 15.10 2.66
CA ILE A 141 24.84 14.01 3.59
C ILE A 141 26.05 13.77 4.51
N ARG A 142 26.40 14.77 5.33
CA ARG A 142 27.29 14.57 6.48
C ARG A 142 26.43 14.21 7.70
N GLY A 143 25.91 12.98 7.70
CA GLY A 143 25.25 12.36 8.87
C GLY A 143 23.75 12.06 8.72
N LEU A 144 23.35 10.87 9.19
CA LEU A 144 21.95 10.39 9.24
C LEU A 144 21.04 11.27 10.14
N LYS A 145 21.61 12.04 11.09
CA LYS A 145 20.86 12.84 12.07
C LYS A 145 19.99 13.96 11.48
N ASN A 146 20.22 14.36 10.23
CA ASN A 146 19.44 15.42 9.56
C ASN A 146 18.47 14.91 8.48
N LEU A 147 18.29 13.60 8.34
CA LEU A 147 17.33 13.01 7.40
C LEU A 147 15.92 13.15 7.97
N HIS A 148 15.18 14.14 7.48
CA HIS A 148 13.79 14.35 7.87
C HIS A 148 12.89 13.43 7.05
N ILE A 149 12.74 12.19 7.50
CA ILE A 149 11.86 11.20 6.89
C ILE A 149 10.45 11.42 7.43
N ASN A 150 9.51 11.78 6.57
CA ASN A 150 8.10 11.81 6.93
C ASN A 150 7.61 10.36 7.03
N THR A 151 7.15 9.95 8.21
CA THR A 151 6.56 8.64 8.44
C THR A 151 5.05 8.80 8.54
N TYR A 152 4.31 7.99 7.78
CA TYR A 152 2.86 8.01 7.74
C TYR A 152 2.28 6.60 7.83
N LEU A 153 1.11 6.49 8.45
CA LEU A 153 0.30 5.28 8.43
C LEU A 153 -0.73 5.42 7.32
N LEU A 154 -1.03 4.33 6.63
CA LEU A 154 -2.05 4.28 5.58
C LEU A 154 -3.15 3.29 5.97
N ALA A 155 -4.40 3.68 5.73
CA ALA A 155 -5.57 2.83 5.89
C ALA A 155 -6.60 3.22 4.84
N GLY A 156 -7.31 2.26 4.24
CA GLY A 156 -8.26 2.58 3.19
C GLY A 156 -9.21 1.45 2.85
N ILE A 157 -9.92 1.65 1.74
CA ILE A 157 -10.80 0.66 1.13
C ILE A 157 -10.50 0.62 -0.36
N GLY A 158 -10.56 -0.56 -0.95
CA GLY A 158 -10.37 -0.77 -2.38
C GLY A 158 -11.09 -2.00 -2.87
N GLY A 159 -11.02 -2.19 -4.18
CA GLY A 159 -11.43 -3.42 -4.83
C GLY A 159 -10.29 -3.99 -5.65
N VAL A 160 -10.20 -5.32 -5.66
CA VAL A 160 -9.16 -6.09 -6.35
C VAL A 160 -9.85 -6.97 -7.36
N TYR A 161 -9.46 -6.81 -8.62
CA TYR A 161 -9.76 -7.77 -9.67
C TYR A 161 -8.62 -8.79 -9.74
N PHE A 162 -8.96 -10.08 -9.77
CA PHE A 162 -8.00 -11.16 -9.91
C PHE A 162 -8.56 -12.28 -10.81
N ASN A 163 -7.67 -13.03 -11.45
CA ASN A 163 -8.03 -14.14 -12.35
C ASN A 163 -6.98 -15.26 -12.20
N PRO A 164 -7.08 -16.08 -11.14
CA PRO A 164 -6.05 -17.03 -10.80
C PRO A 164 -5.96 -18.16 -11.83
N LYS A 165 -4.75 -18.65 -12.05
CA LYS A 165 -4.47 -19.86 -12.81
C LYS A 165 -3.72 -20.80 -11.90
N THR A 166 -4.32 -21.94 -11.59
CA THR A 166 -3.75 -22.95 -10.69
C THR A 166 -3.21 -24.11 -11.52
N LYS A 167 -2.05 -24.63 -11.14
CA LYS A 167 -1.45 -25.83 -11.71
C LYS A 167 -1.25 -26.87 -10.61
N TYR A 168 -1.65 -28.09 -10.89
CA TYR A 168 -1.36 -29.27 -10.07
C TYR A 168 -0.37 -30.14 -10.83
N ASP A 169 0.81 -30.37 -10.24
CA ASP A 169 1.88 -31.17 -10.84
C ASP A 169 2.23 -30.76 -12.30
N GLY A 170 2.17 -29.45 -12.57
CA GLY A 170 2.45 -28.88 -13.90
C GLY A 170 1.27 -28.85 -14.87
N ILE A 171 0.16 -29.54 -14.57
CA ILE A 171 -1.07 -29.53 -15.37
C ILE A 171 -1.93 -28.35 -14.94
N GLU A 172 -2.33 -27.49 -15.90
CA GLU A 172 -3.23 -26.37 -15.63
C GLU A 172 -4.64 -26.88 -15.35
N ILE A 173 -5.21 -26.49 -14.22
CA ILE A 173 -6.61 -26.78 -13.90
C ILE A 173 -7.44 -25.61 -14.45
N PRO A 174 -8.28 -25.83 -15.47
CA PRO A 174 -9.04 -24.75 -16.09
C PRO A 174 -10.05 -24.16 -15.10
N GLN A 175 -10.08 -22.84 -14.99
CA GLN A 175 -11.16 -22.14 -14.30
C GLN A 175 -12.33 -21.94 -15.24
N SER A 176 -13.56 -22.23 -14.78
CA SER A 176 -14.75 -21.98 -15.60
C SER A 176 -14.95 -20.48 -15.84
N SER A 177 -15.01 -20.12 -17.12
CA SER A 177 -14.86 -18.77 -17.71
C SER A 177 -15.74 -17.69 -17.05
N ASN A 178 -16.94 -18.03 -16.60
CA ASN A 178 -17.95 -17.01 -16.32
C ASN A 178 -18.04 -16.60 -14.84
N ASN A 179 -17.61 -17.45 -13.90
CA ASN A 179 -17.94 -17.30 -12.48
C ASN A 179 -16.83 -17.75 -11.50
N GLY A 180 -15.59 -17.90 -11.97
CA GLY A 180 -14.47 -18.29 -11.09
C GLY A 180 -14.77 -19.58 -10.34
N GLN A 181 -15.34 -20.60 -11.00
CA GLN A 181 -15.58 -21.86 -10.31
C GLN A 181 -14.26 -22.60 -10.10
N SER A 182 -13.97 -22.95 -8.84
CA SER A 182 -12.83 -23.77 -8.48
C SER A 182 -13.22 -25.24 -8.41
N GLU A 183 -12.67 -26.08 -9.30
CA GLU A 183 -12.79 -27.54 -9.17
C GLU A 183 -12.09 -28.05 -7.90
N LEU A 184 -11.04 -27.35 -7.44
CA LEU A 184 -10.30 -27.63 -6.22
C LEU A 184 -11.08 -27.29 -4.93
N SER A 185 -12.05 -26.37 -5.00
CA SER A 185 -12.86 -25.93 -3.85
C SER A 185 -14.31 -26.43 -3.94
N SER A 186 -14.50 -27.67 -4.40
CA SER A 186 -15.84 -28.31 -4.53
C SER A 186 -16.83 -27.58 -5.45
N GLY A 187 -16.35 -26.95 -6.54
CA GLY A 187 -17.21 -26.26 -7.51
C GLY A 187 -17.74 -24.90 -7.05
N ALA A 188 -17.20 -24.34 -5.97
CA ALA A 188 -17.61 -23.04 -5.46
C ALA A 188 -17.39 -21.93 -6.50
N THR A 189 -18.44 -21.16 -6.75
CA THR A 189 -18.46 -19.94 -7.60
C THR A 189 -18.07 -18.74 -6.75
N TYR A 190 -17.09 -17.94 -7.19
CA TYR A 190 -16.68 -16.72 -6.49
C TYR A 190 -16.50 -15.53 -7.46
N PRO A 191 -16.77 -14.29 -7.00
CA PRO A 191 -16.58 -13.12 -7.83
C PRO A 191 -15.09 -12.83 -8.06
N LYS A 192 -14.73 -12.49 -9.30
CA LYS A 192 -13.36 -12.07 -9.67
C LYS A 192 -12.99 -10.67 -9.15
N TYR A 193 -13.98 -9.91 -8.69
CA TYR A 193 -13.79 -8.60 -8.09
C TYR A 193 -14.22 -8.64 -6.62
N VAL A 194 -13.29 -8.33 -5.73
CA VAL A 194 -13.48 -8.47 -4.27
C VAL A 194 -13.03 -7.21 -3.56
N LEU A 195 -13.63 -6.96 -2.40
CA LEU A 195 -13.23 -5.83 -1.56
C LEU A 195 -11.91 -6.14 -0.84
N ALA A 196 -11.07 -5.12 -0.71
CA ALA A 196 -9.81 -5.17 0.00
C ALA A 196 -9.64 -3.96 0.91
N ILE A 197 -9.09 -4.20 2.10
CA ILE A 197 -8.78 -3.16 3.08
C ILE A 197 -7.25 -3.02 3.15
N PRO A 198 -6.65 -2.03 2.45
CA PRO A 198 -5.23 -1.73 2.56
C PRO A 198 -4.91 -1.07 3.90
N VAL A 199 -3.94 -1.63 4.62
CA VAL A 199 -3.36 -1.05 5.86
C VAL A 199 -1.84 -1.15 5.79
N GLY A 200 -1.13 -0.12 6.24
CA GLY A 200 0.33 -0.15 6.21
C GLY A 200 1.02 1.09 6.77
N ILE A 201 2.31 1.16 6.49
CA ILE A 201 3.21 2.24 6.87
C ILE A 201 3.99 2.70 5.65
N GLY A 202 4.21 4.01 5.56
CA GLY A 202 4.99 4.63 4.52
C GLY A 202 6.03 5.58 5.08
N PHE A 203 7.15 5.66 4.39
CA PHE A 203 8.22 6.59 4.63
C PHE A 203 8.41 7.44 3.40
N LYS A 204 8.53 8.76 3.57
CA LYS A 204 8.70 9.71 2.48
C LYS A 204 9.85 10.64 2.75
N TYR A 205 10.74 10.75 1.78
CA TYR A 205 11.91 11.61 1.79
C TYR A 205 11.84 12.63 0.64
N GLY A 206 11.86 13.92 0.98
CA GLY A 206 11.85 14.98 -0.01
C GLY A 206 13.23 15.23 -0.62
N ILE A 207 13.43 14.88 -1.90
CA ILE A 207 14.66 15.25 -2.63
C ILE A 207 14.67 16.75 -2.92
N ASN A 208 13.58 17.27 -3.46
CA ASN A 208 13.49 18.65 -3.92
C ASN A 208 12.12 19.23 -3.55
N ARG A 209 11.92 20.53 -3.82
CA ARG A 209 10.61 21.19 -3.59
C ARG A 209 9.46 20.55 -4.39
N LYS A 210 9.78 19.86 -5.49
CA LYS A 210 8.82 19.18 -6.36
C LYS A 210 8.85 17.66 -6.27
N LEU A 211 10.02 17.05 -6.04
CA LEU A 211 10.18 15.59 -6.08
C LEU A 211 10.40 15.02 -4.67
N SER A 212 9.79 13.88 -4.40
CA SER A 212 10.01 13.13 -3.16
C SER A 212 10.00 11.64 -3.45
N LEU A 213 10.91 10.91 -2.81
CA LEU A 213 10.91 9.45 -2.82
C LEU A 213 10.11 8.93 -1.63
N GLY A 214 9.56 7.74 -1.75
CA GLY A 214 8.94 7.05 -0.64
C GLY A 214 9.09 5.55 -0.75
N ILE A 215 8.89 4.89 0.37
CA ILE A 215 8.77 3.45 0.48
C ILE A 215 7.48 3.20 1.24
N GLU A 216 6.57 2.43 0.68
CA GLU A 216 5.35 2.00 1.34
C GLU A 216 5.39 0.48 1.52
N TYR A 217 5.00 0.05 2.71
CA TYR A 217 4.81 -1.35 3.05
C TYR A 217 3.40 -1.49 3.63
N GLY A 218 2.60 -2.41 3.10
CA GLY A 218 1.31 -2.68 3.71
C GLY A 218 0.66 -3.97 3.25
N ASN A 219 -0.21 -4.49 4.09
CA ASN A 219 -1.03 -5.66 3.82
C ASN A 219 -2.41 -5.23 3.33
N ARG A 220 -2.96 -6.00 2.39
CA ARG A 220 -4.30 -5.86 1.86
C ARG A 220 -5.09 -7.06 2.33
N PHE A 221 -6.02 -6.81 3.25
CA PHE A 221 -6.94 -7.84 3.72
C PHE A 221 -8.07 -7.95 2.72
N VAL A 222 -8.17 -9.10 2.05
CA VAL A 222 -9.20 -9.35 1.05
C VAL A 222 -10.43 -9.92 1.76
N MET A 223 -11.63 -9.55 1.34
CA MET A 223 -12.88 -10.11 1.89
C MET A 223 -13.29 -11.41 1.17
N SER A 224 -12.31 -12.24 0.78
CA SER A 224 -12.50 -13.48 0.03
C SER A 224 -11.40 -14.49 0.38
N ASP A 225 -11.77 -15.77 0.38
CA ASP A 225 -10.88 -16.93 0.65
C ASP A 225 -10.44 -17.63 -0.65
N TYR A 226 -10.64 -16.98 -1.80
CA TYR A 226 -10.45 -17.58 -3.13
C TYR A 226 -9.38 -16.87 -3.94
N LEU A 227 -8.51 -16.07 -3.32
CA LEU A 227 -7.50 -15.28 -4.03
C LEU A 227 -6.51 -16.19 -4.80
N ASP A 228 -6.28 -17.39 -4.27
CA ASP A 228 -5.44 -18.45 -4.84
C ASP A 228 -6.23 -19.60 -5.51
N ASN A 229 -7.55 -19.43 -5.68
CA ASN A 229 -8.48 -20.44 -6.20
C ASN A 229 -8.64 -21.69 -5.33
N HIS A 230 -8.23 -21.66 -4.06
CA HIS A 230 -8.31 -22.81 -3.18
C HIS A 230 -8.73 -22.41 -1.76
N LYS A 231 -9.86 -22.93 -1.29
CA LYS A 231 -10.26 -22.81 0.12
C LYS A 231 -10.05 -24.13 0.87
N GLN A 232 -9.22 -24.12 1.91
CA GLN A 232 -9.11 -25.27 2.82
C GLN A 232 -10.39 -25.38 3.68
N VAL A 233 -10.92 -26.59 3.84
CA VAL A 233 -12.16 -26.87 4.61
C VAL A 233 -12.09 -26.34 6.07
N TYR A 234 -10.89 -26.25 6.62
CA TYR A 234 -10.64 -25.77 7.99
C TYR A 234 -10.24 -24.29 8.07
N SER A 235 -10.09 -23.59 6.94
CA SER A 235 -9.70 -22.17 6.93
C SER A 235 -10.90 -21.28 7.30
N LYS A 236 -10.71 -20.48 8.36
CA LYS A 236 -11.69 -19.48 8.84
C LYS A 236 -11.25 -18.05 8.56
N HIS A 237 -10.09 -17.86 7.93
CA HIS A 237 -9.47 -16.57 7.74
C HIS A 237 -9.39 -16.23 6.26
N ASN A 238 -9.70 -14.98 5.95
CA ASN A 238 -9.62 -14.49 4.57
C ASN A 238 -8.18 -14.31 4.12
N ASP A 239 -7.98 -14.42 2.81
CA ASP A 239 -6.69 -14.23 2.18
C ASP A 239 -6.20 -12.78 2.32
N SER A 240 -4.88 -12.63 2.33
CA SER A 240 -4.27 -11.31 2.26
C SER A 240 -3.05 -11.31 1.36
N TYR A 241 -2.68 -10.13 0.89
CA TYR A 241 -1.40 -9.97 0.20
C TYR A 241 -0.68 -8.73 0.66
N MET A 242 0.63 -8.85 0.71
CA MET A 242 1.56 -7.79 1.01
C MET A 242 1.92 -7.05 -0.26
N LEU A 243 2.06 -5.72 -0.14
CA LEU A 243 2.60 -4.86 -1.17
C LEU A 243 3.69 -3.98 -0.56
N MET A 244 4.89 -4.07 -1.12
CA MET A 244 6.00 -3.18 -0.83
C MET A 244 6.35 -2.37 -2.08
N THR A 245 6.23 -1.04 -2.05
CA THR A 245 6.43 -0.17 -3.21
C THR A 245 7.46 0.92 -2.94
N PHE A 246 8.34 1.12 -3.90
CA PHE A 246 9.17 2.31 -4.02
C PHE A 246 8.43 3.34 -4.85
N ILE A 247 8.27 4.54 -4.30
CA ILE A 247 7.42 5.59 -4.86
C ILE A 247 8.26 6.81 -5.21
N VAL A 248 8.02 7.36 -6.39
CA VAL A 248 8.39 8.72 -6.77
C VAL A 248 7.12 9.56 -6.80
N SER A 249 7.14 10.65 -6.04
CA SER A 249 6.03 11.60 -5.98
C SER A 249 6.43 12.97 -6.52
N TYR A 250 5.61 13.51 -7.41
CA TYR A 250 5.77 14.83 -8.01
C TYR A 250 4.68 15.79 -7.51
N LYS A 251 5.11 16.83 -6.79
CA LYS A 251 4.24 17.84 -6.17
C LYS A 251 3.88 18.92 -7.18
N LEU A 252 2.59 19.12 -7.36
CA LEU A 252 2.04 20.24 -8.14
C LEU A 252 1.98 21.49 -7.28
N ARG A 253 2.13 22.65 -7.93
CA ARG A 253 1.87 23.92 -7.28
C ARG A 253 0.37 24.14 -7.19
N THR A 254 -0.08 24.68 -6.07
CA THR A 254 -1.47 25.06 -5.86
C THR A 254 -1.62 26.56 -6.05
N THR A 255 -2.66 26.98 -6.78
CA THR A 255 -3.02 28.40 -6.96
C THR A 255 -3.59 29.00 -5.68
N ARG A 256 -3.78 30.33 -5.64
CA ARG A 256 -4.47 30.99 -4.52
C ARG A 256 -5.92 30.51 -4.35
N SER A 257 -6.56 30.02 -5.42
CA SER A 257 -7.90 29.43 -5.39
C SER A 257 -7.94 27.97 -4.90
N GLY A 258 -6.79 27.35 -4.59
CA GLY A 258 -6.74 25.97 -4.09
C GLY A 258 -6.74 24.88 -5.17
N LEU A 259 -6.72 25.26 -6.44
CA LEU A 259 -6.68 24.35 -7.59
C LEU A 259 -5.23 24.00 -7.99
N PRO A 260 -4.99 22.87 -8.66
CA PRO A 260 -3.69 22.55 -9.23
C PRO A 260 -3.33 23.55 -10.33
N LYS A 261 -2.09 24.00 -10.34
CA LYS A 261 -1.48 24.77 -11.43
C LYS A 261 -0.64 23.80 -12.28
N PHE A 262 -1.09 23.55 -13.49
CA PHE A 262 -0.36 22.79 -14.50
C PHE A 262 0.75 23.65 -15.11
#